data_AF-A0A4Q1T0H4-F1
#
_entry.id   AF-A0A4Q1T0H4-F1
#
_cell.length_a   1.000
_cell.length_b   1.000
_cell.length_c   1.000
_cell.angle_alpha   90.00
_cell.angle_beta   90.00
_cell.angle_gamma   90.00
#
_symmetry.space_group_name_H-M   'P 1'
#
loop_
_entity.id
_entity.type
_entity.pdbx_description
1 polymer ?
#
loop_
_entity_poly.entity_id
_entity_poly.type
_entity_poly.pdbx_seq_one_letter_code
_entity_poly.pdbx_strand_id
1 'polypeptide(L)'
;MRWRSNVVVYSIKVKYSPVYELINSFYAYIYYPNLKGITLDDQWLKKIRERLPQDYAETLLDERWEVLHRTVLLVSQCPNAETVEGFLGWLEQLPAGELYERLSPWVQTIPLNLAEVRDQAVWLLQRWHEYYFQFFDQSCLRDLQEEAHTLMSRLEVEKPVDLIDQVTGGIYIEPVQELQEVILVPQYHCAPSTILDFYRAIAVCLYPLRPNSQGKEARQNVLQIAQCLGDERRLTILQYLSREPRTLIQIHQHLKLAKSTVHHHMTSLRRAGLVRAHYINSTNVAYYSLRDSFIAQLDHSLKFLLFRMEDE
;
A
#
# COMPACT_ATOMS: atom_id res chain seq x y z
N MET A 1 35.44 12.91 12.71
CA MET A 1 34.87 13.86 11.73
C MET A 1 33.36 13.69 11.70
N ARG A 2 32.61 14.66 12.22
CA ARG A 2 31.14 14.68 12.16
C ARG A 2 30.74 15.25 10.80
N TRP A 3 30.33 14.38 9.88
CA TRP A 3 29.63 14.82 8.68
C TRP A 3 28.25 15.29 9.12
N ARG A 4 28.06 16.60 9.19
CA ARG A 4 26.73 17.21 9.11
C ARG A 4 26.29 17.09 7.66
N SER A 5 25.83 15.91 7.27
CA SER A 5 25.09 15.74 6.03
C SER A 5 23.79 16.52 6.19
N ASN A 6 23.53 17.48 5.30
CA ASN A 6 22.17 18.00 5.13
C ASN A 6 21.29 16.77 4.83
N VAL A 7 20.52 16.33 5.81
CA VAL A 7 19.59 15.22 5.62
C VAL A 7 18.55 15.74 4.65
N VAL A 8 18.66 15.35 3.38
CA VAL A 8 17.64 15.62 2.37
C VAL A 8 16.43 14.82 2.79
N VAL A 9 15.40 15.49 3.29
CA VAL A 9 14.13 14.85 3.64
C VAL A 9 13.16 15.14 2.50
N TYR A 10 12.61 14.10 1.88
CA TYR A 10 11.55 14.25 0.91
C TYR A 10 10.30 14.87 1.56
N SER A 11 9.51 15.60 0.78
CA SER A 11 8.18 16.08 1.22
C SER A 11 7.17 14.93 1.24
N ILE A 12 6.09 15.09 2.00
CA ILE A 12 4.91 14.23 1.89
C ILE A 12 3.75 15.04 1.34
N LYS A 13 3.01 14.42 0.42
CA LYS A 13 1.66 14.84 0.07
C LYS A 13 0.69 13.73 0.40
N VAL A 14 -0.42 14.07 1.04
CA VAL A 14 -1.56 13.16 1.16
C VAL A 14 -2.51 13.50 0.01
N LYS A 15 -3.01 12.48 -0.69
CA LYS A 15 -4.02 12.64 -1.74
C LYS A 15 -5.17 11.69 -1.50
N TYR A 16 -6.36 12.12 -1.89
CA TYR A 16 -7.55 11.29 -1.95
C TYR A 16 -8.31 11.56 -3.24
N SER A 17 -8.86 10.49 -3.81
CA SER A 17 -9.79 10.50 -4.93
C SER A 17 -10.41 9.10 -5.02
N PRO A 18 -11.71 8.97 -5.31
CA PRO A 18 -12.33 7.66 -5.53
C PRO A 18 -11.70 6.90 -6.71
N VAL A 19 -11.03 7.61 -7.62
CA VAL A 19 -10.33 7.03 -8.78
C VAL A 19 -9.18 6.12 -8.35
N TYR A 20 -8.46 6.46 -7.27
CA TYR A 20 -7.42 5.57 -6.75
C TYR A 20 -8.02 4.24 -6.31
N GLU A 21 -9.20 4.28 -5.66
CA GLU A 21 -9.87 3.07 -5.18
C GLU A 21 -10.53 2.28 -6.32
N LEU A 22 -10.97 2.93 -7.38
CA LEU A 22 -11.38 2.26 -8.63
C LEU A 22 -10.24 1.41 -9.20
N ILE A 23 -9.06 2.01 -9.37
CA ILE A 23 -7.89 1.32 -9.93
C ILE A 23 -7.41 0.23 -8.97
N ASN A 24 -7.37 0.52 -7.67
CA ASN A 24 -6.93 -0.41 -6.65
C ASN A 24 -7.87 -1.62 -6.50
N SER A 25 -9.19 -1.42 -6.57
CA SER A 25 -10.17 -2.50 -6.55
C SER A 25 -10.09 -3.38 -7.79
N PHE A 26 -9.87 -2.77 -8.96
CA PHE A 26 -9.64 -3.50 -10.20
C PHE A 26 -8.37 -4.34 -10.11
N TYR A 27 -7.27 -3.73 -9.66
CA TYR A 27 -6.00 -4.42 -9.42
C TYR A 27 -6.16 -5.58 -8.44
N ALA A 28 -6.87 -5.37 -7.32
CA ALA A 28 -7.14 -6.40 -6.33
C ALA A 28 -7.89 -7.61 -6.93
N TYR A 29 -8.79 -7.37 -7.88
CA TYR A 29 -9.53 -8.42 -8.57
C TYR A 29 -8.65 -9.22 -9.53
N ILE A 30 -7.97 -8.55 -10.46
CA ILE A 30 -7.19 -9.23 -11.51
C ILE A 30 -5.96 -9.94 -10.94
N TYR A 31 -5.38 -9.44 -9.84
CA TYR A 31 -4.24 -10.05 -9.16
C TYR A 31 -4.61 -10.85 -7.91
N TYR A 32 -5.90 -11.08 -7.63
CA TYR A 32 -6.36 -11.79 -6.44
C TYR A 32 -5.59 -13.10 -6.15
N PRO A 33 -5.31 -13.98 -7.14
CA PRO A 33 -4.59 -15.24 -6.90
C PRO A 33 -3.16 -15.03 -6.35
N ASN A 34 -2.55 -13.88 -6.64
CA ASN A 34 -1.18 -13.53 -6.25
C ASN A 34 -1.15 -12.72 -4.95
N LEU A 35 -2.27 -12.08 -4.57
CA LEU A 35 -2.39 -11.29 -3.35
C LEU A 35 -2.54 -12.21 -2.13
N LYS A 36 -1.48 -12.29 -1.32
CA LYS A 36 -1.49 -13.10 -0.10
C LYS A 36 -1.96 -12.28 1.09
N GLY A 37 -2.99 -12.78 1.79
CA GLY A 37 -3.39 -12.29 3.11
C GLY A 37 -4.00 -10.89 3.11
N ILE A 38 -4.75 -10.57 2.06
CA ILE A 38 -5.67 -9.42 2.03
C ILE A 38 -6.94 -9.70 2.83
N THR A 39 -7.66 -8.66 3.24
CA THR A 39 -8.89 -8.76 4.03
C THR A 39 -10.06 -9.32 3.21
N LEU A 40 -10.07 -9.05 1.90
CA LEU A 40 -11.09 -9.56 0.99
C LEU A 40 -10.98 -11.08 0.82
N ASP A 41 -12.10 -11.78 0.94
CA ASP A 41 -12.17 -13.24 0.91
C ASP A 41 -12.69 -13.79 -0.44
N ASP A 42 -12.72 -15.11 -0.56
CA ASP A 42 -13.21 -15.79 -1.76
C ASP A 42 -14.69 -15.47 -2.04
N GLN A 43 -15.46 -15.04 -1.03
CA GLN A 43 -16.86 -14.64 -1.23
C GLN A 43 -16.95 -13.32 -1.99
N TRP A 44 -16.07 -12.36 -1.69
CA TRP A 44 -15.96 -11.12 -2.47
C TRP A 44 -15.69 -11.44 -3.94
N LEU A 45 -14.68 -12.28 -4.21
CA LEU A 45 -14.33 -12.66 -5.59
C LEU A 45 -15.49 -13.36 -6.31
N LYS A 46 -16.15 -14.29 -5.64
CA LYS A 46 -17.30 -15.03 -6.18
C LYS A 46 -18.46 -14.10 -6.54
N LYS A 47 -18.83 -13.17 -5.65
CA LYS A 47 -19.91 -12.19 -5.87
C LYS A 47 -19.64 -11.31 -7.08
N ILE A 48 -18.39 -10.91 -7.31
CA ILE A 48 -18.04 -10.11 -8.47
C ILE A 48 -18.12 -10.95 -9.74
N ARG A 49 -17.55 -12.15 -9.75
CA ARG A 49 -17.61 -13.05 -10.92
C ARG A 49 -19.04 -13.36 -11.38
N GLU A 50 -19.99 -13.44 -10.46
CA GLU A 50 -21.41 -13.63 -10.77
C GLU A 50 -22.08 -12.41 -11.43
N ARG A 51 -21.48 -11.21 -11.31
CA ARG A 51 -22.01 -9.95 -11.86
C ARG A 51 -21.37 -9.54 -13.19
N LEU A 52 -20.16 -10.01 -13.48
CA LEU A 52 -19.45 -9.62 -14.68
C LEU A 52 -20.06 -10.32 -15.92
N PRO A 53 -20.29 -9.58 -17.02
CA PRO A 53 -20.57 -10.19 -18.31
C PRO A 53 -19.46 -11.14 -18.74
N GLN A 54 -19.82 -12.20 -19.46
CA GLN A 54 -18.89 -13.26 -19.84
C GLN A 54 -17.73 -12.76 -20.71
N ASP A 55 -18.04 -11.93 -21.71
CA ASP A 55 -17.06 -11.32 -22.62
C ASP A 55 -16.04 -10.45 -21.87
N TYR A 56 -16.52 -9.67 -20.90
CA TYR A 56 -15.65 -8.87 -20.04
C TYR A 56 -14.78 -9.77 -19.14
N ALA A 57 -15.38 -10.76 -18.48
CA ALA A 57 -14.67 -11.67 -17.59
C ALA A 57 -13.57 -12.48 -18.31
N GLU A 58 -13.83 -12.93 -19.54
CA GLU A 58 -12.84 -13.62 -20.38
C GLU A 58 -11.65 -12.72 -20.71
N THR A 59 -11.89 -11.42 -20.96
CA THR A 59 -10.83 -10.44 -21.22
C THR A 59 -9.92 -10.27 -20.01
N LEU A 60 -10.47 -10.31 -18.79
CA LEU A 60 -9.69 -10.15 -17.55
C LEU A 60 -8.75 -11.32 -17.23
N LEU A 61 -8.89 -12.46 -17.94
CA LEU A 61 -7.98 -13.60 -17.78
C LEU A 61 -6.59 -13.37 -18.42
N ASP A 62 -6.45 -12.35 -19.26
CA ASP A 62 -5.13 -11.94 -19.78
C ASP A 62 -4.28 -11.37 -18.63
N GLU A 63 -3.09 -11.92 -18.37
CA GLU A 63 -2.26 -11.51 -17.21
C GLU A 63 -1.37 -10.28 -17.49
N ARG A 64 -1.46 -9.68 -18.68
CA ARG A 64 -0.53 -8.63 -19.14
C ARG A 64 -0.89 -7.20 -18.69
N TRP A 65 -1.78 -7.05 -17.73
CA TRP A 65 -2.34 -5.76 -17.32
C TRP A 65 -1.39 -4.93 -16.43
N GLU A 66 -0.50 -4.12 -17.02
CA GLU A 66 0.25 -3.09 -16.27
C GLU A 66 -0.64 -1.86 -15.93
N VAL A 67 -1.79 -2.09 -15.28
CA VAL A 67 -2.83 -1.06 -15.09
C VAL A 67 -2.57 -0.17 -13.88
N LEU A 68 -1.97 -0.69 -12.80
CA LEU A 68 -1.88 0.07 -11.55
C LEU A 68 -0.87 1.22 -11.60
N HIS A 69 0.40 0.91 -11.88
CA HIS A 69 1.52 1.84 -11.69
C HIS A 69 1.33 3.16 -12.47
N ARG A 70 1.22 3.10 -13.80
CA ARG A 70 1.14 4.32 -14.62
C ARG A 70 -0.17 5.07 -14.41
N THR A 71 -1.28 4.37 -14.18
CA THR A 71 -2.59 5.01 -14.02
C THR A 71 -2.67 5.79 -12.72
N VAL A 72 -2.14 5.25 -11.61
CA VAL A 72 -2.06 5.96 -10.31
C VAL A 72 -1.30 7.27 -10.44
N LEU A 73 -0.19 7.28 -11.18
CA LEU A 73 0.56 8.52 -11.45
C LEU A 73 -0.30 9.52 -12.25
N LEU A 74 -1.06 9.07 -13.24
CA LEU A 74 -1.93 9.92 -14.05
C LEU A 74 -3.10 10.51 -13.24
N VAL A 75 -3.68 9.75 -12.29
CA VAL A 75 -4.70 10.29 -11.36
C VAL A 75 -4.15 11.51 -10.64
N SER A 76 -2.89 11.43 -10.19
CA SER A 76 -2.25 12.53 -9.46
C SER A 76 -2.05 13.80 -10.28
N GLN A 77 -2.08 13.71 -11.62
CA GLN A 77 -1.92 14.80 -12.58
C GLN A 77 -3.23 15.26 -13.22
N CYS A 78 -4.33 14.52 -13.01
CA CYS A 78 -5.63 14.82 -13.57
C CYS A 78 -6.21 16.09 -12.91
N PRO A 79 -6.63 17.10 -13.70
CA PRO A 79 -7.26 18.31 -13.15
C PRO A 79 -8.60 18.04 -12.46
N ASN A 80 -9.34 17.02 -12.89
CA ASN A 80 -10.64 16.63 -12.36
C ASN A 80 -10.65 15.17 -11.92
N ALA A 81 -9.88 14.88 -10.87
CA ALA A 81 -9.86 13.56 -10.23
C ALA A 81 -10.90 13.42 -9.11
N GLU A 82 -11.87 14.33 -8.99
CA GLU A 82 -12.87 14.27 -7.91
C GLU A 82 -13.90 13.16 -8.15
N THR A 83 -14.14 12.80 -9.41
CA THR A 83 -15.08 11.73 -9.81
C THR A 83 -14.41 10.72 -10.75
N VAL A 84 -14.95 9.51 -10.77
CA VAL A 84 -14.50 8.44 -11.68
C VAL A 84 -14.75 8.84 -13.13
N GLU A 85 -15.92 9.36 -13.43
CA GLU A 85 -16.34 9.78 -14.77
C GLU A 85 -15.47 10.94 -15.28
N GLY A 86 -15.13 11.89 -14.39
CA GLY A 86 -14.25 13.01 -14.72
C GLY A 86 -12.86 12.55 -15.13
N PHE A 87 -12.27 11.62 -14.37
CA PHE A 87 -10.97 11.05 -14.70
C PHE A 87 -11.00 10.21 -15.97
N LEU A 88 -11.99 9.32 -16.13
CA LEU A 88 -12.06 8.43 -17.30
C LEU A 88 -12.30 9.22 -18.59
N GLY A 89 -13.16 10.25 -18.55
CA GLY A 89 -13.38 11.13 -19.69
C GLY A 89 -12.14 11.96 -20.05
N TRP A 90 -11.38 12.42 -19.06
CA TRP A 90 -10.09 13.09 -19.30
C TRP A 90 -9.05 12.13 -19.90
N LEU A 91 -8.93 10.93 -19.34
CA LEU A 91 -7.97 9.92 -19.80
C LEU A 91 -8.27 9.47 -21.23
N GLU A 92 -9.53 9.32 -21.60
CA GLU A 92 -9.96 8.95 -22.97
C GLU A 92 -9.54 9.99 -24.02
N GLN A 93 -9.61 11.28 -23.66
CA GLN A 93 -9.31 12.39 -24.57
C GLN A 93 -7.82 12.73 -24.67
N LEU A 94 -7.00 12.22 -23.75
CA LEU A 94 -5.56 12.52 -23.63
C LEU A 94 -4.76 12.00 -24.82
N PRO A 95 -4.25 12.84 -25.74
CA PRO A 95 -3.50 12.36 -26.90
C PRO A 95 -2.23 11.60 -26.49
N ALA A 96 -1.79 10.62 -27.28
CA ALA A 96 -0.61 9.81 -26.96
C ALA A 96 0.66 10.66 -26.74
N GLY A 97 0.81 11.78 -27.46
CA GLY A 97 1.92 12.72 -27.27
C GLY A 97 1.89 13.40 -25.89
N GLU A 98 0.73 13.89 -25.47
CA GLU A 98 0.58 14.49 -24.13
C GLU A 98 0.73 13.43 -23.03
N LEU A 99 0.20 12.23 -23.23
CA LEU A 99 0.40 11.11 -22.32
C LEU A 99 1.90 10.77 -22.15
N TYR A 100 2.67 10.79 -23.24
CA TYR A 100 4.12 10.62 -23.20
C TYR A 100 4.81 11.74 -22.40
N GLU A 101 4.46 13.01 -22.67
CA GLU A 101 5.03 14.16 -21.96
C GLU A 101 4.74 14.10 -20.46
N ARG A 102 3.56 13.61 -20.07
CA ARG A 102 3.15 13.44 -18.68
C ARG A 102 3.84 12.29 -17.96
N LEU A 103 4.22 11.22 -18.66
CA LEU A 103 4.83 10.03 -18.06
C LEU A 103 6.36 10.05 -18.11
N SER A 104 6.96 10.52 -19.20
CA SER A 104 8.42 10.46 -19.47
C SER A 104 9.32 11.11 -18.41
N PRO A 105 8.90 12.15 -17.66
CA PRO A 105 9.71 12.67 -16.57
C PRO A 105 9.85 11.68 -15.41
N TRP A 106 8.89 10.76 -15.25
CA TRP A 106 8.70 9.94 -14.06
C TRP A 106 9.07 8.47 -14.27
N VAL A 107 8.84 7.91 -15.47
CA VAL A 107 9.07 6.49 -15.75
C VAL A 107 10.31 6.26 -16.61
N GLN A 108 10.94 5.10 -16.46
CA GLN A 108 12.13 4.73 -17.26
C GLN A 108 11.77 4.20 -18.64
N THR A 109 10.66 3.47 -18.76
CA THR A 109 10.22 2.83 -20.00
C THR A 109 8.76 3.20 -20.30
N ILE A 110 8.51 3.54 -21.56
CA ILE A 110 7.18 3.88 -22.07
C ILE A 110 6.87 2.96 -23.26
N PRO A 111 5.70 2.28 -23.27
CA PRO A 111 5.26 1.50 -24.41
C PRO A 111 5.16 2.35 -25.68
N LEU A 112 5.52 1.80 -26.83
CA LEU A 112 5.39 2.53 -28.11
C LEU A 112 3.92 2.73 -28.51
N ASN A 113 3.02 1.85 -28.04
CA ASN A 113 1.59 1.87 -28.32
C ASN A 113 0.77 2.56 -27.21
N LEU A 114 1.20 3.74 -26.78
CA LEU A 114 0.55 4.50 -25.69
C LEU A 114 -0.96 4.72 -25.90
N ALA A 115 -1.40 5.01 -27.12
CA ALA A 115 -2.82 5.20 -27.43
C ALA A 115 -3.63 3.92 -27.15
N GLU A 116 -3.15 2.77 -27.62
CA GLU A 116 -3.82 1.48 -27.41
C GLU A 116 -3.86 1.12 -25.93
N VAL A 117 -2.76 1.31 -25.21
CA VAL A 117 -2.68 1.06 -23.76
C VAL A 117 -3.66 1.95 -22.99
N ARG A 118 -3.75 3.23 -23.36
CA ARG A 118 -4.73 4.18 -22.79
C ARG A 118 -6.15 3.72 -23.06
N ASP A 119 -6.49 3.39 -24.30
CA ASP A 119 -7.85 3.00 -24.70
C ASP A 119 -8.28 1.71 -24.01
N GLN A 120 -7.36 0.74 -23.89
CA GLN A 120 -7.59 -0.47 -23.12
C GLN A 120 -7.79 -0.19 -21.63
N ALA A 121 -6.96 0.65 -21.01
CA ALA A 121 -7.10 1.01 -19.60
C ALA A 121 -8.43 1.73 -19.33
N VAL A 122 -8.82 2.67 -20.20
CA VAL A 122 -10.12 3.35 -20.14
C VAL A 122 -11.27 2.35 -20.26
N TRP A 123 -11.24 1.48 -21.26
CA TRP A 123 -12.29 0.47 -21.46
C TRP A 123 -12.42 -0.46 -20.25
N LEU A 124 -11.30 -0.99 -19.73
CA LEU A 124 -11.29 -1.86 -18.54
C LEU A 124 -11.87 -1.14 -17.33
N LEU A 125 -11.40 0.07 -17.03
CA LEU A 125 -11.82 0.79 -15.83
C LEU A 125 -13.25 1.31 -15.94
N GLN A 126 -13.73 1.69 -17.13
CA GLN A 126 -15.13 2.06 -17.37
C GLN A 126 -16.06 0.86 -17.11
N ARG A 127 -15.74 -0.32 -17.64
CA ARG A 127 -16.53 -1.54 -17.41
C ARG A 127 -16.45 -2.02 -15.97
N TRP A 128 -15.28 -1.92 -15.34
CA TRP A 128 -15.13 -2.22 -13.92
C TRP A 128 -15.98 -1.29 -13.06
N HIS A 129 -16.02 0.00 -13.40
CA HIS A 129 -16.91 0.96 -12.77
C HIS A 129 -18.38 0.60 -12.94
N GLU A 130 -18.78 0.29 -14.18
CA GLU A 130 -20.14 -0.11 -14.54
C GLU A 130 -20.62 -1.35 -13.76
N TYR A 131 -19.80 -2.39 -13.63
CA TYR A 131 -20.27 -3.66 -13.05
C TYR A 131 -20.01 -3.80 -11.54
N TYR A 132 -19.07 -3.05 -11.01
CA TYR A 132 -18.65 -3.18 -9.62
C TYR A 132 -18.55 -1.86 -8.88
N PHE A 133 -17.64 -0.97 -9.29
CA PHE A 133 -17.19 0.12 -8.42
C PHE A 133 -18.27 1.18 -8.15
N GLN A 134 -19.19 1.44 -9.10
CA GLN A 134 -20.30 2.36 -8.84
C GLN A 134 -21.25 1.90 -7.73
N PHE A 135 -21.28 0.58 -7.46
CA PHE A 135 -22.07 -0.04 -6.40
C PHE A 135 -21.26 -0.28 -5.12
N PHE A 136 -20.00 0.14 -5.08
CA PHE A 136 -19.16 0.03 -3.91
C PHE A 136 -19.68 0.91 -2.77
N ASP A 137 -19.38 0.51 -1.53
CA ASP A 137 -19.90 1.15 -0.34
C ASP A 137 -19.42 2.60 -0.21
N GLN A 138 -20.37 3.53 -0.33
CA GLN A 138 -20.11 4.97 -0.22
C GLN A 138 -19.67 5.39 1.18
N SER A 139 -19.98 4.59 2.22
CA SER A 139 -19.44 4.85 3.57
C SER A 139 -17.93 4.64 3.61
N CYS A 140 -17.44 3.55 3.00
CA CYS A 140 -16.01 3.29 2.92
C CYS A 140 -15.26 4.39 2.14
N LEU A 141 -15.83 4.91 1.05
CA LEU A 141 -15.23 6.05 0.33
C LEU A 141 -15.16 7.31 1.20
N ARG A 142 -16.19 7.58 2.02
CA ARG A 142 -16.13 8.69 2.99
C ARG A 142 -15.07 8.46 4.05
N ASP A 143 -14.95 7.25 4.59
CA ASP A 143 -13.92 6.91 5.58
C ASP A 143 -12.50 7.12 5.02
N LEU A 144 -12.25 6.75 3.75
CA LEU A 144 -10.99 7.01 3.06
C LEU A 144 -10.71 8.51 2.91
N GLN A 145 -11.73 9.30 2.59
CA GLN A 145 -11.61 10.76 2.49
C GLN A 145 -11.29 11.39 3.84
N GLU A 146 -12.00 10.98 4.89
CA GLU A 146 -11.81 11.47 6.26
C GLU A 146 -10.42 11.09 6.81
N GLU A 147 -9.95 9.87 6.52
CA GLU A 147 -8.60 9.42 6.87
C GLU A 147 -7.52 10.28 6.19
N ALA A 148 -7.65 10.55 4.88
CA ALA A 148 -6.73 11.45 4.18
C ALA A 148 -6.72 12.85 4.81
N HIS A 149 -7.91 13.40 5.12
CA HIS A 149 -8.04 14.72 5.71
C HIS A 149 -7.44 14.81 7.11
N THR A 150 -7.62 13.75 7.91
CA THR A 150 -7.00 13.60 9.24
C THR A 150 -5.48 13.53 9.12
N LEU A 151 -4.98 12.74 8.16
CA LEU A 151 -3.54 12.59 7.94
C LEU A 151 -2.87 13.89 7.49
N MET A 152 -3.55 14.73 6.68
CA MET A 152 -3.04 16.04 6.28
C MET A 152 -2.74 16.94 7.48
N SER A 153 -3.58 16.92 8.52
CA SER A 153 -3.36 17.74 9.73
C SER A 153 -2.11 17.34 10.52
N ARG A 154 -1.63 16.11 10.33
CA ARG A 154 -0.47 15.54 11.03
C ARG A 154 0.85 15.88 10.32
N LEU A 155 0.79 16.29 9.05
CA LEU A 155 1.98 16.61 8.24
C LEU A 155 2.82 17.77 8.82
N GLU A 156 2.19 18.69 9.55
CA GLU A 156 2.88 19.84 10.14
C GLU A 156 3.68 19.49 11.40
N VAL A 157 3.33 18.39 12.07
CA VAL A 157 3.82 18.07 13.42
C VAL A 157 4.70 16.83 13.42
N GLU A 158 4.47 15.89 12.50
CA GLU A 158 5.18 14.61 12.43
C GLU A 158 6.24 14.60 11.33
N LYS A 159 7.34 13.86 11.55
CA LYS A 159 8.34 13.67 10.51
C LYS A 159 7.79 12.78 9.40
N PRO A 160 8.14 13.03 8.13
CA PRO A 160 7.71 12.21 7.00
C PRO A 160 7.82 10.70 7.20
N VAL A 161 8.99 10.26 7.63
CA VAL A 161 9.28 8.83 7.76
C VAL A 161 8.45 8.18 8.87
N ASP A 162 8.21 8.90 9.97
CA ASP A 162 7.41 8.41 11.09
C ASP A 162 5.93 8.30 10.70
N LEU A 163 5.43 9.25 9.91
CA LEU A 163 4.06 9.22 9.39
C LEU A 163 3.82 8.00 8.49
N ILE A 164 4.74 7.75 7.56
CA ILE A 164 4.69 6.58 6.67
C ILE A 164 4.71 5.28 7.49
N ASP A 165 5.63 5.15 8.46
CA ASP A 165 5.73 3.98 9.33
C ASP A 165 4.41 3.71 10.07
N GLN A 166 3.76 4.75 10.57
CA GLN A 166 2.50 4.63 11.32
C GLN A 166 1.33 4.16 10.46
N VAL A 167 1.12 4.77 9.28
CA VAL A 167 -0.05 4.43 8.44
C VAL A 167 0.14 3.09 7.72
N THR A 168 1.37 2.76 7.33
CA THR A 168 1.69 1.49 6.64
C THR A 168 1.95 0.32 7.58
N GLY A 169 2.34 0.59 8.83
CA GLY A 169 2.68 -0.44 9.81
C GLY A 169 4.07 -1.05 9.64
N GLY A 170 5.06 -0.26 9.21
CA GLY A 170 6.43 -0.71 9.08
C GLY A 170 7.07 -0.53 7.71
N ILE A 171 6.56 0.31 6.82
CA ILE A 171 7.35 0.79 5.67
C ILE A 171 8.22 1.95 6.13
N TYR A 172 9.50 1.88 5.78
CA TYR A 172 10.46 2.95 5.97
C TYR A 172 11.08 3.28 4.61
N ILE A 173 10.82 4.49 4.10
CA ILE A 173 11.42 4.95 2.85
C ILE A 173 12.67 5.74 3.21
N GLU A 174 13.84 5.28 2.76
CA GLU A 174 15.10 5.95 3.09
C GLU A 174 15.20 7.30 2.35
N PRO A 175 15.57 8.38 3.06
CA PRO A 175 15.86 9.66 2.42
C PRO A 175 17.09 9.55 1.53
N VAL A 176 16.89 9.61 0.22
CA VAL A 176 17.96 9.65 -0.79
C VAL A 176 17.84 10.92 -1.61
N GLN A 177 18.95 11.40 -2.17
CA GLN A 177 19.01 12.68 -2.88
C GLN A 177 18.07 12.73 -4.09
N GLU A 178 17.84 11.59 -4.71
CA GLU A 178 17.00 11.44 -5.89
C GLU A 178 15.51 11.52 -5.56
N LEU A 179 15.10 11.22 -4.32
CA LEU A 179 13.70 11.19 -3.89
C LEU A 179 13.29 12.55 -3.33
N GLN A 180 12.33 13.20 -3.97
CA GLN A 180 11.86 14.53 -3.60
C GLN A 180 10.54 14.50 -2.86
N GLU A 181 9.63 13.58 -3.21
CA GLU A 181 8.27 13.56 -2.69
C GLU A 181 7.74 12.14 -2.49
N VAL A 182 6.96 11.93 -1.43
CA VAL A 182 6.17 10.72 -1.21
C VAL A 182 4.69 11.08 -1.18
N ILE A 183 3.90 10.43 -2.03
CA ILE A 183 2.44 10.59 -2.08
C ILE A 183 1.80 9.45 -1.29
N LEU A 184 1.09 9.80 -0.22
CA LEU A 184 0.29 8.88 0.58
C LEU A 184 -1.17 8.92 0.11
N VAL A 185 -1.74 7.76 -0.18
CA VAL A 185 -3.14 7.60 -0.60
C VAL A 185 -3.79 6.49 0.25
N PRO A 186 -4.87 6.74 0.99
CA PRO A 186 -5.56 5.68 1.71
C PRO A 186 -6.28 4.76 0.71
N GLN A 187 -6.33 3.46 1.01
CA GLN A 187 -6.99 2.46 0.17
C GLN A 187 -7.66 1.34 0.98
N TYR A 188 -8.67 0.68 0.41
CA TYR A 188 -9.40 -0.40 1.07
C TYR A 188 -9.12 -1.79 0.48
N HIS A 189 -9.22 -1.97 -0.83
CA HIS A 189 -9.31 -3.29 -1.45
C HIS A 189 -8.04 -4.15 -1.35
N CYS A 190 -6.87 -3.52 -1.21
CA CYS A 190 -5.60 -4.21 -1.00
C CYS A 190 -5.21 -4.31 0.48
N ALA A 191 -6.04 -3.82 1.40
CA ALA A 191 -5.78 -3.96 2.83
C ALA A 191 -5.61 -5.43 3.24
N PRO A 192 -4.75 -5.74 4.22
CA PRO A 192 -3.89 -4.83 4.99
C PRO A 192 -2.55 -4.54 4.30
N SER A 193 -2.38 -4.90 3.03
CA SER A 193 -1.14 -4.65 2.30
C SER A 193 -1.05 -3.17 1.89
N THR A 194 0.18 -2.65 1.84
CA THR A 194 0.47 -1.36 1.21
C THR A 194 1.03 -1.62 -0.18
N ILE A 195 0.53 -0.91 -1.18
CA ILE A 195 1.15 -0.86 -2.50
C ILE A 195 2.14 0.31 -2.51
N LEU A 196 3.38 0.03 -2.90
CA LEU A 196 4.45 1.01 -2.95
C LEU A 196 5.10 0.99 -4.32
N ASP A 197 5.10 2.14 -4.98
CA ASP A 197 5.73 2.34 -6.27
C ASP A 197 6.77 3.45 -6.22
N PHE A 198 7.83 3.29 -7.01
CA PHE A 198 8.87 4.28 -7.17
C PHE A 198 8.92 4.76 -8.62
N TYR A 199 8.88 6.07 -8.77
CA TYR A 199 9.12 6.82 -9.99
C TYR A 199 10.38 7.67 -9.82
N ARG A 200 10.84 8.34 -10.88
CA ARG A 200 11.88 9.35 -10.75
C ARG A 200 11.41 10.44 -9.77
N ALA A 201 12.15 10.65 -8.69
CA ALA A 201 11.87 11.65 -7.67
C ALA A 201 10.58 11.54 -6.85
N ILE A 202 9.69 10.59 -7.15
CA ILE A 202 8.43 10.39 -6.42
C ILE A 202 8.27 8.93 -6.01
N ALA A 203 7.80 8.69 -4.80
CA ALA A 203 7.21 7.40 -4.43
C ALA A 203 5.71 7.56 -4.17
N VAL A 204 4.90 6.58 -4.57
CA VAL A 204 3.47 6.53 -4.27
C VAL A 204 3.19 5.36 -3.36
N CYS A 205 2.48 5.61 -2.26
CA CYS A 205 2.20 4.65 -1.21
C CYS A 205 0.69 4.60 -0.97
N LEU A 206 0.04 3.56 -1.50
CA LEU A 206 -1.37 3.29 -1.26
C LEU A 206 -1.50 2.47 0.04
N TYR A 207 -1.72 3.16 1.16
CA TYR A 207 -1.72 2.58 2.49
C TYR A 207 -3.12 2.10 2.91
N PRO A 208 -3.23 0.97 3.63
CA PRO A 208 -4.53 0.44 4.01
C PRO A 208 -5.25 1.38 4.98
N LEU A 209 -6.53 1.63 4.74
CA LEU A 209 -7.42 2.18 5.73
C LEU A 209 -7.43 1.25 6.93
N ARG A 210 -6.95 1.75 8.07
CA ARG A 210 -7.02 1.03 9.33
C ARG A 210 -8.36 1.39 9.96
N PRO A 211 -9.26 0.43 10.17
CA PRO A 211 -10.45 0.73 10.93
C PRO A 211 -10.05 1.24 12.33
N ASN A 212 -10.89 2.12 12.86
CA ASN A 212 -10.68 2.70 14.17
C ASN A 212 -10.66 1.57 15.20
N SER A 213 -9.53 1.41 15.89
CA SER A 213 -9.29 0.33 16.85
C SER A 213 -10.25 0.39 18.04
N GLN A 214 -11.48 -0.10 17.85
CA GLN A 214 -12.51 -0.27 18.86
C GLN A 214 -12.77 -1.77 19.07
N GLY A 215 -12.89 -2.16 20.34
CA GLY A 215 -13.29 -3.50 20.81
C GLY A 215 -12.65 -4.69 20.09
N LYS A 216 -13.38 -5.22 19.10
CA LYS A 216 -13.04 -6.43 18.32
C LYS A 216 -11.66 -6.36 17.65
N GLU A 217 -11.24 -5.17 17.24
CA GLU A 217 -9.96 -4.98 16.54
C GLU A 217 -8.77 -4.94 17.46
N ALA A 218 -8.93 -4.38 18.66
CA ALA A 218 -7.89 -4.45 19.69
C ALA A 218 -7.56 -5.91 20.03
N ARG A 219 -8.60 -6.76 20.14
CA ARG A 219 -8.43 -8.21 20.34
C ARG A 219 -7.68 -8.86 19.18
N GLN A 220 -8.06 -8.54 17.94
CA GLN A 220 -7.41 -9.12 16.75
C GLN A 220 -5.94 -8.70 16.64
N ASN A 221 -5.62 -7.44 16.92
CA ASN A 221 -4.26 -6.94 16.95
C ASN A 221 -3.40 -7.65 18.01
N VAL A 222 -3.91 -7.76 19.25
CA VAL A 222 -3.25 -8.52 20.32
C VAL A 222 -3.00 -9.96 19.90
N LEU A 223 -4.01 -10.63 19.33
CA LEU A 223 -3.88 -12.02 18.89
C LEU A 223 -2.82 -12.16 17.78
N GLN A 224 -2.82 -11.26 16.80
CA GLN A 224 -1.86 -11.27 15.70
C GLN A 224 -0.42 -11.08 16.21
N ILE A 225 -0.19 -10.14 17.12
CA ILE A 225 1.12 -9.91 17.73
C ILE A 225 1.53 -11.13 18.58
N ALA A 226 0.63 -11.64 19.43
CA ALA A 226 0.92 -12.78 20.30
C ALA A 226 1.23 -14.05 19.51
N GLN A 227 0.44 -14.38 18.48
CA GLN A 227 0.72 -15.47 17.54
C GLN A 227 2.05 -15.24 16.80
N CYS A 228 2.43 -13.98 16.56
CA CYS A 228 3.70 -13.66 15.94
C CYS A 228 4.90 -13.91 16.87
N LEU A 229 4.77 -13.52 18.14
CA LEU A 229 5.79 -13.67 19.16
C LEU A 229 5.89 -15.11 19.70
N GLY A 230 4.85 -15.93 19.57
CA GLY A 230 4.80 -17.32 20.03
C GLY A 230 5.73 -18.31 19.30
N ASP A 231 6.68 -17.83 18.50
CA ASP A 231 7.65 -18.64 17.76
C ASP A 231 9.07 -18.19 18.10
N GLU A 232 9.88 -19.14 18.58
CA GLU A 232 11.25 -18.91 19.04
C GLU A 232 12.17 -18.33 17.95
N ARG A 233 12.01 -18.75 16.70
CA ARG A 233 12.83 -18.26 15.58
C ARG A 233 12.50 -16.81 15.28
N ARG A 234 11.23 -16.41 15.36
CA ARG A 234 10.81 -15.00 15.21
C ARG A 234 11.35 -14.13 16.36
N LEU A 235 11.34 -14.62 17.60
CA LEU A 235 11.99 -13.91 18.72
C LEU A 235 13.50 -13.75 18.51
N THR A 236 14.16 -14.80 18.01
CA THR A 236 15.59 -14.74 17.66
C THR A 236 15.87 -13.68 16.59
N ILE A 237 15.02 -13.58 15.56
CA ILE A 237 15.12 -12.53 14.54
C ILE A 237 14.99 -11.14 15.16
N LEU A 238 13.98 -10.92 16.01
CA LEU A 238 13.75 -9.63 16.65
C LEU A 238 14.92 -9.22 17.54
N GLN A 239 15.50 -10.16 18.29
CA GLN A 239 16.70 -9.92 19.09
C GLN A 239 17.93 -9.62 18.22
N TYR A 240 18.02 -10.20 17.03
CA TYR A 240 19.10 -9.91 16.09
C TYR A 240 18.95 -8.50 15.47
N LEU A 241 17.72 -8.12 15.13
CA LEU A 241 17.36 -6.81 14.57
C LEU A 241 17.38 -5.67 15.61
N SER A 242 17.28 -5.97 16.90
CA SER A 242 17.34 -4.95 17.97
C SER A 242 18.73 -4.34 18.14
N ARG A 243 19.77 -4.99 17.61
CA ARG A 243 21.16 -4.52 17.70
C ARG A 243 21.50 -3.54 16.58
N GLU A 244 21.14 -3.90 15.35
CA GLU A 244 21.33 -3.08 14.16
C GLU A 244 20.47 -3.59 12.99
N PRO A 245 20.18 -2.76 11.98
CA PRO A 245 19.46 -3.19 10.78
C PRO A 245 20.18 -4.30 10.01
N ARG A 246 19.42 -5.21 9.39
CA ARG A 246 19.94 -6.39 8.69
C ARG A 246 19.26 -6.62 7.35
N THR A 247 20.05 -6.99 6.35
CA THR A 247 19.53 -7.51 5.08
C THR A 247 18.90 -8.90 5.27
N LEU A 248 18.01 -9.29 4.35
CA LEU A 248 17.44 -10.64 4.35
C LEU A 248 18.53 -11.73 4.28
N ILE A 249 19.63 -11.45 3.57
CA ILE A 249 20.79 -12.35 3.45
C ILE A 249 21.46 -12.55 4.81
N GLN A 250 21.70 -11.47 5.56
CA GLN A 250 22.30 -11.54 6.90
C GLN A 250 21.39 -12.28 7.89
N ILE A 251 20.08 -12.07 7.83
CA ILE A 251 19.11 -12.79 8.67
C ILE A 251 19.14 -14.30 8.33
N HIS A 252 19.15 -14.64 7.04
CA HIS A 252 19.24 -16.02 6.58
C HIS A 252 20.52 -16.72 7.05
N GLN A 253 21.67 -16.06 6.92
CA GLN A 253 22.96 -16.57 7.39
C GLN A 253 22.99 -16.77 8.91
N HIS A 254 22.36 -15.86 9.67
CA HIS A 254 22.29 -15.95 11.12
C HIS A 254 21.47 -17.15 11.60
N LEU A 255 20.30 -17.41 10.98
CA LEU A 255 19.40 -18.48 11.40
C LEU A 255 19.77 -19.86 10.89
N LYS A 256 20.58 -19.95 9.82
CA LYS A 256 20.93 -21.23 9.15
C LYS A 256 19.71 -22.05 8.72
N LEU A 257 18.63 -21.38 8.32
CA LEU A 257 17.38 -21.98 7.80
C LEU A 257 17.31 -21.87 6.28
N ALA A 258 16.41 -22.62 5.63
CA ALA A 258 16.10 -22.45 4.21
C ALA A 258 15.58 -21.03 3.90
N LYS A 259 15.87 -20.51 2.70
CA LYS A 259 15.48 -19.15 2.28
C LYS A 259 13.95 -18.92 2.33
N SER A 260 13.16 -19.91 1.93
CA SER A 260 11.69 -19.85 1.96
C SER A 260 11.15 -19.70 3.39
N THR A 261 11.75 -20.39 4.36
CA THR A 261 11.38 -20.30 5.78
C THR A 261 11.67 -18.91 6.35
N VAL A 262 12.83 -18.33 6.04
CA VAL A 262 13.19 -16.97 6.47
C VAL A 262 12.23 -15.94 5.88
N HIS A 263 11.89 -16.06 4.58
CA HIS A 263 10.91 -15.20 3.94
C HIS A 263 9.53 -15.31 4.62
N HIS A 264 9.11 -16.52 5.01
CA HIS A 264 7.87 -16.73 5.74
C HIS A 264 7.88 -16.02 7.10
N HIS A 265 8.94 -16.19 7.90
CA HIS A 265 9.08 -15.49 9.18
C HIS A 265 9.06 -13.97 9.02
N MET A 266 9.80 -13.43 8.04
CA MET A 266 9.83 -11.99 7.77
C MET A 266 8.46 -11.46 7.32
N THR A 267 7.73 -12.23 6.51
CA THR A 267 6.36 -11.87 6.10
C THR A 267 5.44 -11.77 7.31
N SER A 268 5.50 -12.74 8.23
CA SER A 268 4.70 -12.74 9.46
C SER A 268 5.07 -11.59 10.40
N LEU A 269 6.36 -11.32 10.58
CA LEU A 269 6.85 -10.19 11.39
C LEU A 269 6.40 -8.83 10.83
N ARG A 270 6.46 -8.66 9.50
CA ARG A 270 5.99 -7.45 8.82
C ARG A 270 4.49 -7.26 8.96
N ARG A 271 3.70 -8.31 8.70
CA ARG A 271 2.23 -8.25 8.82
C ARG A 271 1.78 -7.88 10.22
N ALA A 272 2.49 -8.36 11.25
CA ALA A 272 2.21 -8.03 12.64
C ALA A 272 2.76 -6.64 13.05
N GLY A 273 3.51 -5.94 12.19
CA GLY A 273 4.05 -4.61 12.47
C GLY A 273 5.20 -4.58 13.48
N LEU A 274 5.96 -5.67 13.59
CA LEU A 274 7.07 -5.82 14.56
C LEU A 274 8.43 -5.38 13.98
N VAL A 275 8.52 -5.26 12.67
CA VAL A 275 9.76 -4.87 11.95
C VAL A 275 9.46 -3.77 10.94
N ARG A 276 10.45 -2.92 10.69
CA ARG A 276 10.44 -1.99 9.55
C ARG A 276 11.10 -2.64 8.36
N ALA A 277 10.52 -2.47 7.18
CA ALA A 277 11.10 -2.81 5.90
C ALA A 277 11.59 -1.51 5.23
N HIS A 278 12.89 -1.43 4.97
CA HIS A 278 13.54 -0.25 4.44
C HIS A 278 13.63 -0.33 2.91
N TYR A 279 13.22 0.73 2.24
CA TYR A 279 13.18 0.84 0.78
C TYR A 279 14.08 1.98 0.31
N ILE A 280 14.89 1.72 -0.72
CA ILE A 280 15.84 2.68 -1.29
C ILE A 280 15.55 2.79 -2.79
N ASN A 281 14.73 3.77 -3.17
CA ASN A 281 14.37 4.08 -4.56
C ASN A 281 13.97 2.83 -5.40
N SER A 282 13.34 1.85 -4.77
CA SER A 282 13.01 0.56 -5.37
C SER A 282 11.91 -0.11 -4.56
N THR A 283 11.06 -0.89 -5.22
CA THR A 283 10.00 -1.70 -4.61
C THR A 283 10.52 -2.94 -3.88
N ASN A 284 11.82 -3.24 -3.99
CA ASN A 284 12.47 -4.30 -3.22
C ASN A 284 12.94 -3.79 -1.87
N VAL A 285 12.73 -4.61 -0.83
CA VAL A 285 13.23 -4.30 0.52
C VAL A 285 14.76 -4.42 0.54
N ALA A 286 15.43 -3.34 0.93
CA ALA A 286 16.89 -3.30 1.07
C ALA A 286 17.35 -4.03 2.35
N TYR A 287 16.72 -3.70 3.47
CA TYR A 287 17.00 -4.30 4.78
C TYR A 287 15.84 -4.10 5.76
N TYR A 288 15.97 -4.69 6.94
CA TYR A 288 14.98 -4.65 8.01
C TYR A 288 15.56 -4.07 9.29
N SER A 289 14.74 -3.41 10.08
CA SER A 289 15.06 -3.02 11.47
C SER A 289 13.95 -3.46 12.42
N LEU A 290 14.23 -3.44 13.72
CA LEU A 290 13.18 -3.56 14.74
C LEU A 290 12.24 -2.34 14.64
N ARG A 291 10.94 -2.57 14.82
CA ARG A 291 9.92 -1.53 14.99
C ARG A 291 9.47 -1.48 16.45
N ASP A 292 10.32 -0.97 17.32
CA ASP A 292 10.13 -0.94 18.78
C ASP A 292 8.78 -0.36 19.26
N SER A 293 8.15 0.53 18.48
CA SER A 293 6.82 1.05 18.74
C SER A 293 5.76 -0.04 18.94
N PHE A 294 5.94 -1.26 18.42
CA PHE A 294 5.00 -2.37 18.63
C PHE A 294 4.84 -2.71 20.12
N ILE A 295 5.87 -2.49 20.95
CA ILE A 295 5.84 -2.80 22.38
C ILE A 295 4.83 -1.90 23.10
N ALA A 296 4.90 -0.59 22.87
CA ALA A 296 3.96 0.37 23.41
C ALA A 296 2.54 0.15 22.86
N GLN A 297 2.42 -0.20 21.57
CA GLN A 297 1.14 -0.53 20.95
C GLN A 297 0.50 -1.78 21.58
N LEU A 298 1.28 -2.82 21.84
CA LEU A 298 0.82 -4.05 22.49
C LEU A 298 0.38 -3.79 23.93
N ASP A 299 1.18 -3.04 24.72
CA ASP A 299 0.81 -2.65 26.09
C ASP A 299 -0.53 -1.90 26.11
N HIS A 300 -0.70 -0.92 25.21
CA HIS A 300 -1.93 -0.17 25.09
C HIS A 300 -3.13 -1.06 24.71
N SER A 301 -2.97 -1.90 23.68
CA SER A 301 -4.05 -2.80 23.23
C SER A 301 -4.43 -3.84 24.28
N LEU A 302 -3.47 -4.35 25.06
CA LEU A 302 -3.73 -5.26 26.18
C LEU A 302 -4.48 -4.58 27.31
N LYS A 303 -4.07 -3.38 27.72
CA LYS A 303 -4.78 -2.59 28.74
C LYS A 303 -6.21 -2.30 28.32
N PHE A 304 -6.41 -1.90 27.06
CA PHE A 304 -7.73 -1.67 26.50
C PHE A 304 -8.59 -2.95 26.54
N LEU A 305 -8.05 -4.08 26.06
CA LEU A 305 -8.76 -5.36 26.02
C LEU A 305 -9.15 -5.89 27.41
N LEU A 306 -8.28 -5.72 28.42
CA LEU A 306 -8.50 -6.30 29.76
C LEU A 306 -9.35 -5.42 30.68
N PHE A 307 -9.26 -4.09 30.55
CA PHE A 307 -9.83 -3.16 31.53
C PHE A 307 -10.92 -2.23 30.97
N ARG A 308 -11.26 -2.30 29.68
CA ARG A 308 -12.31 -1.45 29.08
C ARG A 308 -13.48 -2.22 28.45
N MET A 309 -13.60 -3.53 28.64
CA MET A 309 -14.77 -4.29 28.17
C MET A 309 -15.89 -4.41 29.22
N GLU A 310 -16.25 -3.33 29.91
CA GLU A 310 -17.42 -3.32 30.81
C GLU A 310 -18.70 -2.70 30.22
N ASP A 311 -18.70 -2.23 28.96
CA ASP A 311 -19.92 -1.71 28.32
C ASP A 311 -20.08 -2.23 26.88
N GLU A 312 -20.58 -3.46 26.71
CA GLU A 312 -21.32 -3.91 25.52
C GLU A 312 -22.56 -4.71 25.92
#